data_AF-A0AAV4KEJ4-F1
#
_entry.id   AF-A0AAV4KEJ4-F1
#
_cell.length_a   1.000
_cell.length_b   1.000
_cell.length_c   1.000
_cell.angle_alpha   90.00
_cell.angle_beta   90.00
_cell.angle_gamma   90.00
#
_symmetry.space_group_name_H-M   'P 1'
#
loop_
_entity.id
_entity.type
_entity.pdbx_description
1 polymer ?
#
loop_
_entity_poly.entity_id
_entity_poly.type
_entity_poly.pdbx_seq_one_letter_code
_entity_poly.pdbx_strand_id
1 'polypeptide(L)'
;MTAHETGEPQAPAGRAGDGARGAVADDRERPRALTAEAAAGIARLEGYLLARRAGAEAAEAGAVFADRFPWLSPRERSEIAREFAREHLAVRRRMLRDAVTRAGELRREYGDRYDRLRRRLFAVALGAAGATTAVVSLVVRSAG
;
A
#
# COMPACT_ATOMS: atom_id res chain seq x y z
N MET A 1 7.92 33.83 47.34
CA MET A 1 7.22 33.96 48.63
C MET A 1 5.83 34.53 48.38
N THR A 2 4.85 33.66 48.19
CA THR A 2 3.47 33.74 48.70
C THR A 2 2.80 32.42 48.33
N ALA A 3 2.48 31.66 49.37
CA ALA A 3 1.84 30.36 49.33
C ALA A 3 0.33 30.50 49.08
N HIS A 4 -0.23 29.53 48.36
CA HIS A 4 -1.66 29.26 48.39
C HIS A 4 -1.85 27.73 48.27
N GLU A 5 -1.73 27.03 49.40
CA GLU A 5 -2.43 25.76 49.59
C GLU A 5 -3.92 26.07 49.76
N THR A 6 -4.80 25.27 49.15
CA THR A 6 -6.02 24.67 49.74
C THR A 6 -6.79 23.95 48.62
N GLY A 7 -6.97 22.63 48.74
CA GLY A 7 -8.05 21.92 48.05
C GLY A 7 -7.70 20.62 47.33
N GLU A 8 -7.29 19.57 48.06
CA GLU A 8 -7.82 18.23 47.75
C GLU A 8 -9.24 18.16 48.34
N PRO A 9 -10.23 17.56 47.64
CA PRO A 9 -10.26 16.10 47.61
C PRO A 9 -10.91 15.45 46.37
N GLN A 10 -10.66 14.13 46.30
CA GLN A 10 -11.61 13.08 45.93
C GLN A 10 -11.51 12.50 44.52
N ALA A 11 -10.77 11.39 44.47
CA ALA A 11 -10.83 10.36 43.45
C ALA A 11 -12.27 9.81 43.27
N PRO A 12 -12.79 9.72 42.03
CA PRO A 12 -13.86 8.80 41.74
C PRO A 12 -13.29 7.38 41.59
N ALA A 13 -13.89 6.50 42.38
CA ALA A 13 -13.75 5.06 42.36
C ALA A 13 -13.82 4.44 40.96
N GLY A 14 -13.03 3.38 40.79
CA GLY A 14 -13.46 2.18 40.07
C GLY A 14 -13.79 2.33 38.58
N ARG A 15 -12.78 2.14 37.74
CA ARG A 15 -12.94 1.32 36.53
C ARG A 15 -11.94 0.16 36.54
N ALA A 16 -12.03 -0.67 37.57
CA ALA A 16 -11.60 -2.05 37.47
C ALA A 16 -12.66 -2.77 36.62
N GLY A 17 -12.40 -2.97 35.33
CA GLY A 17 -13.30 -3.76 34.49
C GLY A 17 -13.34 -3.45 33.00
N ASP A 18 -12.24 -3.02 32.36
CA ASP A 18 -12.20 -3.00 30.88
C ASP A 18 -10.81 -3.36 30.30
N GLY A 19 -9.94 -3.98 31.08
CA GLY A 19 -8.60 -4.40 30.63
C GLY A 19 -8.54 -5.85 30.12
N ALA A 20 -9.53 -6.67 30.42
CA ALA A 20 -9.48 -8.13 30.20
C ALA A 20 -10.36 -8.63 29.05
N ARG A 21 -10.90 -7.73 28.21
CA ARG A 21 -11.58 -8.09 26.95
C ARG A 21 -10.75 -7.82 25.68
N GLY A 22 -9.56 -7.23 25.81
CA GLY A 22 -8.65 -6.95 24.69
C GLY A 22 -7.46 -7.90 24.52
N ALA A 23 -7.27 -8.87 25.42
CA ALA A 23 -6.04 -9.68 25.46
C ALA A 23 -6.05 -10.93 24.55
N VAL A 24 -7.20 -11.26 23.95
CA VAL A 24 -7.26 -12.20 22.81
C VAL A 24 -7.42 -11.36 21.54
N ALA A 25 -6.51 -10.39 21.34
CA ALA A 25 -6.24 -9.90 20.00
C ALA A 25 -5.91 -11.13 19.15
N ASP A 26 -6.81 -11.45 18.21
CA ASP A 26 -6.81 -12.63 17.35
C ASP A 26 -5.37 -12.98 16.97
N ASP A 27 -4.88 -14.12 17.45
CA ASP A 27 -3.50 -14.56 17.19
C ASP A 27 -3.28 -14.79 15.68
N ARG A 28 -4.35 -14.79 14.86
CA ARG A 28 -4.31 -14.75 13.39
C ARG A 28 -4.20 -13.35 12.78
N GLU A 29 -4.51 -12.30 13.54
CA GLU A 29 -4.39 -10.90 13.11
C GLU A 29 -2.94 -10.41 13.22
N ARG A 30 -2.16 -10.88 14.21
CA ARG A 30 -0.70 -10.62 14.30
C ARG A 30 0.09 -11.09 13.08
N PRO A 31 -0.05 -12.34 12.59
CA PRO A 31 0.60 -12.80 11.35
C PRO A 31 0.24 -11.95 10.13
N ARG A 32 -1.01 -11.47 10.05
CA ARG A 32 -1.45 -10.59 8.95
C ARG A 32 -0.83 -9.20 9.06
N ALA A 33 -0.72 -8.65 10.27
CA ALA A 33 -0.06 -7.38 10.51
C ALA A 33 1.44 -7.45 10.17
N LEU A 34 2.13 -8.52 10.59
CA LEU A 34 3.55 -8.74 10.29
C LEU A 34 3.81 -8.93 8.79
N THR A 35 2.94 -9.65 8.08
CA THR A 35 3.06 -9.80 6.62
C THR A 35 2.78 -8.50 5.88
N ALA A 36 1.83 -7.68 6.35
CA ALA A 36 1.58 -6.35 5.80
C ALA A 36 2.76 -5.39 6.05
N GLU A 37 3.37 -5.43 7.23
CA GLU A 37 4.56 -4.64 7.56
C GLU A 37 5.77 -5.06 6.73
N ALA A 38 6.02 -6.38 6.59
CA ALA A 38 7.06 -6.90 5.73
C ALA A 38 6.87 -6.50 4.27
N ALA A 39 5.64 -6.59 3.74
CA ALA A 39 5.32 -6.14 2.39
C ALA A 39 5.55 -4.64 2.20
N ALA A 40 5.18 -3.81 3.18
CA ALA A 40 5.45 -2.37 3.14
C ALA A 40 6.96 -2.06 3.19
N GLY A 41 7.72 -2.82 3.98
CA GLY A 41 9.18 -2.74 4.03
C GLY A 41 9.83 -3.07 2.68
N ILE A 42 9.42 -4.17 2.05
CA ILE A 42 9.90 -4.59 0.72
C ILE A 42 9.59 -3.52 -0.32
N ALA A 43 8.34 -3.03 -0.38
CA ALA A 43 7.95 -2.00 -1.34
C ALA A 43 8.79 -0.71 -1.19
N ARG A 44 9.15 -0.33 0.04
CA ARG A 44 10.01 0.83 0.30
C ARG A 44 11.45 0.59 -0.18
N LEU A 45 11.99 -0.60 0.07
CA LEU A 45 13.32 -0.98 -0.40
C LEU A 45 13.38 -1.03 -1.93
N GLU A 46 12.40 -1.67 -2.57
CA GLU A 46 12.28 -1.69 -4.04
C GLU A 46 12.21 -0.27 -4.60
N GLY A 47 11.40 0.60 -4.00
CA GLY A 47 11.32 2.01 -4.39
C GLY A 47 12.65 2.75 -4.29
N TYR A 48 13.40 2.52 -3.21
CA TYR A 48 14.75 3.08 -3.04
C TYR A 48 15.74 2.53 -4.08
N LEU A 49 15.75 1.22 -4.32
CA LEU A 49 16.64 0.59 -5.29
C LEU A 49 16.36 1.06 -6.72
N LEU A 50 15.07 1.16 -7.09
CA LEU A 50 14.67 1.72 -8.38
C LEU A 50 15.10 3.18 -8.53
N ALA A 51 14.91 4.00 -7.49
CA ALA A 51 15.34 5.39 -7.51
C ALA A 51 16.87 5.53 -7.64
N ARG A 52 17.63 4.68 -6.94
CA ARG A 52 19.10 4.65 -7.02
C ARG A 52 19.56 4.24 -8.42
N ARG A 53 18.96 3.19 -8.99
CA ARG A 53 19.23 2.73 -10.35
C ARG A 53 18.92 3.80 -11.39
N ALA A 54 17.74 4.42 -11.30
CA ALA A 54 17.34 5.49 -12.22
C ALA A 54 18.31 6.70 -12.18
N GLY A 55 18.84 7.03 -11.00
CA GLY A 55 19.87 8.06 -10.86
C GLY A 55 21.19 7.70 -11.53
N ALA A 56 21.65 6.46 -11.38
CA ALA A 56 22.86 5.96 -12.05
C ALA A 56 22.69 5.95 -13.58
N GLU A 57 21.57 5.42 -14.08
CA GLU A 57 21.25 5.39 -15.51
C GLU A 57 21.16 6.80 -16.11
N ALA A 58 20.61 7.77 -15.38
CA ALA A 58 20.54 9.16 -15.85
C ALA A 58 21.94 9.80 -15.93
N ALA A 59 22.81 9.53 -14.96
CA ALA A 59 24.20 10.01 -14.97
C ALA A 59 25.00 9.41 -16.13
N GLU A 60 24.86 8.10 -16.37
CA GLU A 60 25.47 7.41 -17.51
C GLU A 60 24.97 7.97 -18.84
N ALA A 61 23.65 8.14 -19.01
CA ALA A 61 23.07 8.73 -20.20
C ALA A 61 23.57 10.16 -20.44
N GLY A 62 23.75 10.94 -19.37
CA GLY A 62 24.36 12.27 -19.44
C GLY A 62 25.82 12.26 -19.89
N ALA A 63 26.63 11.32 -19.40
CA ALA A 63 28.02 11.16 -19.84
C ALA A 63 28.09 10.78 -21.33
N VAL A 64 27.33 9.76 -21.74
CA VAL A 64 27.23 9.31 -23.14
C VAL A 64 26.76 10.46 -24.05
N PHE A 65 25.82 11.29 -23.59
CA PHE A 65 25.37 12.45 -24.33
C PHE A 65 26.47 13.51 -24.47
N ALA A 66 27.19 13.83 -23.39
CA ALA A 66 28.27 14.82 -23.38
C ALA A 66 29.48 14.38 -24.25
N ASP A 67 29.74 13.09 -24.36
CA ASP A 67 30.80 12.53 -25.21
C ASP A 67 30.59 12.80 -26.71
N ARG A 68 29.35 13.12 -27.12
CA ARG A 68 29.04 13.53 -28.50
C ARG A 68 29.57 14.92 -28.87
N PHE A 69 30.08 15.68 -27.89
CA PHE A 69 30.57 17.05 -28.06
C PHE A 69 32.09 17.13 -27.77
N PRO A 70 32.95 16.42 -28.54
CA PRO A 70 34.39 16.35 -28.25
C PRO A 70 35.12 17.70 -28.37
N TRP A 71 34.52 18.68 -29.05
CA TRP A 71 35.06 20.04 -29.18
C TRP A 71 34.85 20.91 -27.94
N LEU A 72 34.07 20.46 -26.95
CA LEU A 72 33.87 21.16 -25.68
C LEU A 72 34.93 20.79 -24.65
N SER A 73 35.26 21.75 -23.79
CA SER A 73 36.17 21.49 -22.67
C SER A 73 35.61 20.41 -21.74
N PRO A 74 36.46 19.67 -20.99
CA PRO A 74 36.00 18.67 -20.03
C PRO A 74 35.03 19.25 -18.98
N ARG A 75 35.22 20.52 -18.60
CA ARG A 75 34.34 21.21 -17.66
C ARG A 75 32.93 21.38 -18.24
N GLU A 76 32.83 21.94 -19.44
CA GLU A 76 31.56 22.17 -20.14
C GLU A 76 30.82 20.85 -20.40
N ARG A 77 31.54 19.80 -20.82
CA ARG A 77 30.98 18.45 -20.97
C ARG A 77 30.40 17.92 -19.65
N SER A 78 31.10 18.12 -18.53
CA SER A 78 30.58 17.70 -17.22
C SER A 78 29.32 18.47 -16.81
N GLU A 79 29.23 19.75 -17.15
CA GLU A 79 28.07 20.59 -16.84
C GLU A 79 26.84 20.16 -17.66
N ILE A 80 27.03 19.95 -18.97
CA ILE A 80 25.99 19.44 -19.87
C ILE A 80 25.54 18.03 -19.45
N ALA A 81 26.48 17.14 -19.10
CA ALA A 81 26.15 15.80 -18.62
C ALA A 81 25.25 15.84 -17.38
N ARG A 82 25.57 16.72 -16.42
CA ARG A 82 24.75 16.90 -15.20
C ARG A 82 23.37 17.47 -15.51
N GLU A 83 23.29 18.46 -16.40
CA GLU A 83 22.00 19.05 -16.78
C GLU A 83 21.12 18.04 -17.53
N PHE A 84 21.69 17.33 -18.49
CA PHE A 84 21.00 16.25 -19.20
C PHE A 84 20.51 15.18 -18.22
N ALA A 85 21.35 14.73 -17.30
CA ALA A 85 20.96 13.71 -16.32
C ALA A 85 19.79 14.18 -15.45
N ARG A 86 19.76 15.46 -15.04
CA ARG A 86 18.64 16.04 -14.29
C ARG A 86 17.34 16.00 -15.09
N GLU A 87 17.38 16.49 -16.33
CA GLU A 87 16.19 16.55 -17.17
C GLU A 87 15.71 15.15 -17.57
N HIS A 88 16.63 14.26 -17.92
CA HIS A 88 16.32 12.88 -18.25
C HIS A 88 15.62 12.17 -17.09
N LEU A 89 16.08 12.38 -15.85
CA LEU A 89 15.43 11.83 -14.66
C LEU A 89 14.07 12.47 -14.41
N ALA A 90 13.90 13.77 -14.67
CA ALA A 90 12.62 14.46 -14.54
C ALA A 90 11.56 13.89 -15.50
N VAL A 91 11.93 13.69 -16.76
CA VAL A 91 11.06 13.08 -17.78
C VAL A 91 10.67 11.65 -17.37
N ARG A 92 11.63 10.81 -16.96
CA ARG A 92 11.34 9.44 -16.51
C ARG A 92 10.41 9.41 -15.30
N ARG A 93 10.58 10.33 -14.34
CA ARG A 93 9.68 10.48 -13.19
C ARG A 93 8.27 10.84 -13.62
N ARG A 94 8.12 11.73 -14.60
CA ARG A 94 6.80 12.10 -15.15
C ARG A 94 6.13 10.89 -15.81
N MET A 95 6.84 10.19 -16.69
CA MET A 95 6.32 8.98 -17.35
C MET A 95 5.89 7.91 -16.34
N LEU A 96 6.67 7.71 -15.27
CA LEU A 96 6.31 6.77 -14.20
C LEU A 96 5.03 7.21 -13.46
N ARG A 97 4.88 8.50 -13.13
CA ARG A 97 3.66 9.02 -12.48
C ARG A 97 2.44 8.84 -13.36
N ASP A 98 2.57 9.10 -14.65
CA ASP A 98 1.48 8.95 -15.61
C ASP A 98 1.07 7.46 -15.72
N ALA A 99 2.06 6.55 -15.78
CA ALA A 99 1.82 5.11 -15.77
C ALA A 99 1.14 4.63 -14.47
N VAL A 100 1.58 5.10 -13.31
CA VAL A 100 0.95 4.78 -12.01
C VAL A 100 -0.48 5.30 -11.96
N THR A 101 -0.72 6.52 -12.43
CA THR A 101 -2.06 7.12 -12.49
C THR A 101 -2.98 6.26 -13.36
N ARG A 102 -2.54 5.91 -14.56
CA ARG A 102 -3.30 5.08 -15.50
C ARG A 102 -3.54 3.66 -14.98
N ALA A 103 -2.55 3.06 -14.31
CA ALA A 103 -2.72 1.77 -13.65
C ALA A 103 -3.76 1.85 -12.52
N GLY A 104 -3.81 2.96 -11.78
CA GLY A 104 -4.82 3.23 -10.76
C GLY A 104 -6.22 3.39 -11.35
N GLU A 105 -6.36 4.13 -12.45
CA GLU A 105 -7.61 4.28 -13.19
C GLU A 105 -8.13 2.92 -13.69
N LEU A 106 -7.27 2.12 -14.34
CA LEU A 106 -7.59 0.77 -14.78
C LEU A 106 -8.00 -0.12 -13.60
N ARG A 107 -7.24 -0.10 -12.50
CA ARG A 107 -7.57 -0.91 -11.32
C ARG A 107 -8.92 -0.54 -10.72
N ARG A 108 -9.32 0.74 -10.74
CA ARG A 108 -10.66 1.17 -10.32
C ARG A 108 -11.74 0.67 -11.28
N GLU A 109 -11.57 0.90 -12.58
CA GLU A 109 -12.54 0.50 -13.59
C GLU A 109 -12.80 -1.01 -13.60
N TYR A 110 -11.73 -1.82 -13.48
CA TYR A 110 -11.84 -3.27 -13.47
C TYR A 110 -12.17 -3.85 -12.08
N GLY A 111 -11.71 -3.20 -11.00
CA GLY A 111 -12.03 -3.61 -9.62
C GLY A 111 -13.53 -3.58 -9.36
N ASP A 112 -14.21 -2.53 -9.80
CA ASP A 112 -15.66 -2.41 -9.62
C ASP A 112 -16.45 -3.45 -10.42
N ARG A 113 -15.96 -3.87 -11.59
CA ARG A 113 -16.56 -4.99 -12.33
C ARG A 113 -16.29 -6.32 -11.65
N TYR A 114 -15.06 -6.55 -11.20
CA TYR A 114 -14.66 -7.80 -10.55
C TYR A 114 -15.42 -8.02 -9.25
N ASP A 115 -15.56 -6.98 -8.41
CA ASP A 115 -16.31 -7.07 -7.16
C ASP A 115 -17.79 -7.34 -7.38
N ARG A 116 -18.40 -6.73 -8.42
CA ARG A 116 -19.79 -7.04 -8.81
C ARG A 116 -19.94 -8.49 -9.24
N LEU A 117 -19.03 -9.01 -10.06
CA LEU A 117 -19.08 -10.40 -10.51
C LEU A 117 -18.86 -11.37 -9.34
N ARG A 118 -17.89 -11.06 -8.47
CA ARG A 118 -17.58 -11.83 -7.28
C ARG A 118 -18.76 -11.90 -6.32
N ARG A 119 -19.43 -10.76 -6.04
CA ARG A 119 -20.65 -10.72 -5.22
C ARG A 119 -21.77 -11.54 -5.82
N ARG A 120 -21.96 -11.48 -7.15
CA ARG A 120 -22.97 -12.30 -7.84
C ARG A 120 -22.67 -13.79 -7.72
N LEU A 121 -21.42 -14.20 -7.93
CA LEU A 121 -21.00 -15.60 -7.77
C LEU A 121 -21.20 -16.08 -6.33
N PHE A 122 -20.83 -15.28 -5.33
CA PHE A 122 -21.10 -15.63 -3.93
C PHE A 122 -22.60 -15.70 -3.63
N ALA A 123 -23.41 -14.78 -4.13
CA ALA A 123 -24.86 -14.81 -3.94
C ALA A 123 -25.49 -16.06 -4.58
N VAL A 124 -25.07 -16.42 -5.79
CA VAL A 124 -25.54 -17.65 -6.48
C VAL A 124 -25.08 -18.90 -5.73
N ALA A 125 -23.82 -18.97 -5.30
CA ALA A 125 -23.29 -20.11 -4.55
C ALA A 125 -24.01 -20.29 -3.20
N LEU A 126 -24.21 -19.20 -2.45
CA LEU A 126 -24.95 -19.23 -1.19
C LEU A 126 -26.43 -19.57 -1.40
N GLY A 127 -27.05 -19.03 -2.45
CA GLY A 127 -28.43 -19.37 -2.83
C GLY A 127 -28.58 -20.85 -3.19
N ALA A 128 -27.66 -21.41 -3.98
CA ALA A 128 -27.64 -22.82 -4.33
C ALA A 128 -27.43 -23.71 -3.10
N ALA A 129 -26.49 -23.36 -2.21
CA ALA A 129 -26.27 -24.08 -0.97
C ALA A 129 -27.49 -24.02 -0.03
N GLY A 130 -28.16 -22.86 0.05
CA GLY A 130 -29.40 -22.73 0.81
C GLY A 130 -30.53 -23.57 0.24
N ALA A 131 -30.70 -23.58 -1.08
CA ALA A 131 -31.71 -24.38 -1.77
C ALA A 131 -31.48 -25.88 -1.58
N THR A 132 -30.23 -26.36 -1.73
CA THR A 132 -29.91 -27.78 -1.49
C THR A 132 -30.17 -28.17 -0.04
N THR A 133 -29.79 -27.33 0.92
CA THR A 133 -30.07 -27.57 2.34
C THR A 133 -31.58 -27.65 2.61
N ALA A 134 -32.37 -26.73 2.06
CA ALA A 134 -33.82 -26.71 2.23
C ALA A 134 -34.49 -27.95 1.61
N VAL A 135 -34.07 -28.38 0.42
CA VAL A 135 -34.57 -29.60 -0.23
C VAL A 135 -34.27 -30.83 0.61
N VAL A 136 -33.03 -30.96 1.10
CA VAL A 136 -32.64 -32.08 1.98
C VAL A 136 -33.47 -32.08 3.26
N SER A 137 -33.67 -30.92 3.90
CA SER A 137 -34.51 -30.81 5.09
C SER A 137 -35.97 -31.18 4.82
N LEU A 138 -36.53 -30.78 3.68
CA LEU A 138 -37.90 -31.12 3.30
C LEU A 138 -38.06 -32.61 3.05
N VAL A 139 -37.10 -33.25 2.38
CA VAL A 139 -37.08 -34.70 2.14
C VAL A 139 -37.04 -35.45 3.46
N VAL A 140 -36.13 -35.08 4.37
CA VAL A 140 -36.04 -35.68 5.71
C VAL A 140 -37.34 -35.51 6.49
N ARG A 141 -37.96 -34.33 6.43
CA ARG A 141 -39.25 -34.02 7.08
C ARG A 141 -40.43 -34.80 6.48
N SER A 142 -40.39 -35.12 5.19
CA SER A 142 -41.43 -35.91 4.52
C SER A 142 -41.27 -37.42 4.71
N ALA A 143 -40.08 -37.86 5.12
CA ALA A 143 -39.73 -39.27 5.31
C ALA A 143 -39.76 -39.73 6.78
N GLY A 144 -39.98 -38.81 7.73
CA GLY A 144 -40.15 -39.10 9.16
C GLY A 144 -41.51 -38.64 9.66
#